data_AF-A0A7J7BU82-F1
#
_entry.id   AF-A0A7J7BU82-F1
#
_cell.length_a   1.000
_cell.length_b   1.000
_cell.length_c   1.000
_cell.angle_alpha   90.00
_cell.angle_beta   90.00
_cell.angle_gamma   90.00
#
_symmetry.space_group_name_H-M   'P 1'
#
loop_
_entity.id
_entity.type
_entity.pdbx_description
1 polymer ?
#
loop_
_entity_poly.entity_id
_entity_poly.type
_entity_poly.pdbx_seq_one_letter_code
_entity_poly.pdbx_strand_id
1 'polypeptide(L)'
;MPSIPEEPLLAPNPDRFCMFPIQYSEIWEMYKKAEASFWTAEEVDLSQDLRQWESLTNDESHFIKHVLAFFAASDGIVLENLAVTFMKEVQVAEARAFYGFQIAIENIHSEMYSLLLETYIKDSHEKNRLFHAVETIPCVAKKAEWALKWIDGSESFSESIHRICG
;
A
#
# COMPACT_ATOMS: atom_id res chain seq x y z
N MET A 1 -31.40 -2.74 -21.34
CA MET A 1 -30.19 -2.28 -20.60
C MET A 1 -29.44 -1.38 -21.55
N PRO A 2 -29.32 -0.06 -21.30
CA PRO A 2 -28.42 0.77 -22.10
C PRO A 2 -27.01 0.20 -21.93
N SER A 3 -26.30 -0.01 -23.04
CA SER A 3 -24.88 -0.37 -23.00
C SER A 3 -24.16 0.67 -22.17
N ILE A 4 -23.55 0.26 -21.06
CA ILE A 4 -22.60 1.10 -20.31
C ILE A 4 -21.61 1.61 -21.36
N PRO A 5 -21.43 2.94 -21.52
CA PRO A 5 -20.38 3.48 -22.38
C PRO A 5 -19.08 2.77 -22.00
N GLU A 6 -18.35 2.26 -23.00
CA GLU A 6 -17.12 1.51 -22.77
C GLU A 6 -16.20 2.33 -21.86
N GLU A 7 -16.00 1.88 -20.62
CA GLU A 7 -15.21 2.57 -19.58
C GLU A 7 -13.82 2.84 -20.14
N PRO A 8 -13.43 4.09 -20.47
CA PRO A 8 -12.21 4.35 -21.23
C PRO A 8 -10.93 3.92 -20.50
N LEU A 9 -10.98 3.88 -19.16
CA LEU A 9 -9.88 3.39 -18.33
C LEU A 9 -9.65 1.88 -18.46
N LEU A 10 -10.71 1.12 -18.78
CA LEU A 10 -10.75 -0.35 -18.79
C LEU A 10 -10.82 -0.94 -20.21
N ALA A 11 -11.22 -0.12 -21.18
CA ALA A 11 -11.34 -0.50 -22.58
C ALA A 11 -10.00 -1.01 -23.14
N PRO A 12 -9.97 -2.10 -23.94
CA PRO A 12 -8.74 -2.60 -24.54
C PRO A 12 -8.01 -1.51 -25.34
N ASN A 13 -6.78 -1.18 -24.93
CA ASN A 13 -5.97 -0.17 -25.59
C ASN A 13 -4.73 -0.80 -26.25
N PRO A 14 -4.63 -0.83 -27.60
CA PRO A 14 -3.45 -1.37 -28.29
C PRO A 14 -2.19 -0.53 -28.03
N ASP A 15 -2.34 0.75 -27.72
CA ASP A 15 -1.24 1.69 -27.47
C ASP A 15 -0.79 1.73 -26.00
N ARG A 16 -1.32 0.86 -25.15
CA ARG A 16 -1.00 0.81 -23.70
C ARG A 16 0.49 0.61 -23.37
N PHE A 17 1.29 0.19 -24.35
CA PHE A 17 2.73 -0.03 -24.21
C PHE A 17 3.57 1.20 -24.58
N CYS A 18 2.95 2.22 -25.19
CA CYS A 18 3.58 3.46 -25.59
C CYS A 18 3.16 4.57 -24.63
N MET A 19 4.13 5.25 -24.01
CA MET A 19 3.82 6.34 -23.06
C MET A 19 3.39 7.63 -23.77
N PHE A 20 3.83 7.85 -25.00
CA PHE A 20 3.54 9.06 -25.76
C PHE A 20 2.75 8.75 -27.04
N PRO A 21 1.85 9.66 -27.47
CA PRO A 21 1.52 10.95 -26.83
C PRO A 21 0.63 10.80 -25.59
N ILE A 22 0.79 11.70 -24.61
CA ILE A 22 -0.04 11.75 -23.40
C ILE A 22 -1.49 12.08 -23.79
N GLN A 23 -2.43 11.24 -23.36
CA GLN A 23 -3.87 11.40 -23.57
C GLN A 23 -4.56 12.03 -22.36
N TYR A 24 -4.10 11.69 -21.14
CA TYR A 24 -4.70 12.16 -19.89
C TYR A 24 -3.69 12.96 -19.06
N SER A 25 -3.62 14.27 -19.32
CA SER A 25 -2.66 15.17 -18.67
C SER A 25 -2.81 15.23 -17.14
N GLU A 26 -4.04 15.20 -16.62
CA GLU A 26 -4.28 15.23 -15.16
C GLU A 26 -3.72 14.00 -14.44
N ILE A 27 -3.87 12.81 -15.04
CA ILE A 27 -3.32 11.55 -14.50
C ILE A 27 -1.79 11.60 -14.58
N TRP A 28 -1.25 12.08 -15.70
CA TRP A 28 0.19 12.24 -15.86
C TRP A 28 0.79 13.21 -14.83
N GLU A 29 0.11 14.32 -14.54
CA GLU A 29 0.53 15.25 -13.50
C GLU A 29 0.52 14.62 -12.11
N MET A 30 -0.46 13.76 -11.79
CA MET A 30 -0.45 12.99 -10.54
C MET A 30 0.75 12.04 -10.47
N TYR A 31 1.06 11.35 -11.57
CA TYR A 31 2.25 10.50 -11.66
C TYR A 31 3.52 11.31 -11.42
N LYS A 32 3.65 12.48 -12.05
CA LYS A 32 4.83 13.35 -11.84
C LYS A 32 4.92 13.91 -10.42
N LYS A 33 3.79 14.17 -9.76
CA LYS A 33 3.79 14.56 -8.34
C LYS A 33 4.24 13.41 -7.44
N ALA A 34 3.79 12.19 -7.71
CA ALA A 34 4.23 11.00 -6.98
C ALA A 34 5.74 10.76 -7.20
N GLU A 35 6.20 10.81 -8.45
CA GLU A 35 7.61 10.66 -8.82
C GLU A 35 8.51 11.70 -8.13
N ALA A 36 8.07 12.96 -8.07
CA ALA A 36 8.80 14.03 -7.40
C ALA A 36 8.84 13.88 -5.86
N SER A 37 8.03 12.97 -5.30
CA SER A 37 7.95 12.68 -3.87
C SER A 37 8.66 11.38 -3.49
N PHE A 38 9.52 10.85 -4.38
CA PHE A 38 10.32 9.67 -4.12
C PHE A 38 11.23 9.87 -2.89
N TRP A 39 11.37 8.82 -2.10
CA TRP A 39 12.27 8.73 -0.95
C TRP A 39 12.67 7.27 -0.74
N THR A 40 13.77 7.01 -0.04
CA THR A 40 14.17 5.65 0.37
C THR A 40 14.25 5.49 1.89
N ALA A 41 14.10 4.26 2.38
CA ALA A 41 14.11 3.97 3.82
C ALA A 41 15.40 4.45 4.52
N GLU A 42 16.54 4.43 3.82
CA GLU A 42 17.83 4.89 4.33
C GLU A 42 17.91 6.41 4.56
N GLU A 43 17.01 7.20 3.98
CA GLU A 43 16.92 8.64 4.24
C GLU A 43 16.41 8.95 5.66
N VAL A 44 15.81 7.95 6.33
CA VAL A 44 15.26 8.09 7.69
C VAL A 44 16.29 7.67 8.73
N ASP A 45 16.85 8.65 9.45
CA ASP A 45 17.79 8.41 10.56
C ASP A 45 17.06 8.04 11.85
N LEU A 46 17.15 6.78 12.26
CA LEU A 46 16.57 6.23 13.50
C LEU A 46 17.54 6.23 14.70
N SER A 47 18.72 6.86 14.57
CA SER A 47 19.78 6.76 15.59
C SER A 47 19.38 7.35 16.96
N GLN A 48 18.48 8.32 16.98
CA GLN A 48 18.03 8.99 18.20
C GLN A 48 16.75 8.37 18.78
N ASP A 49 15.97 7.68 17.95
CA ASP A 49 14.65 7.15 18.29
C ASP A 49 14.70 6.12 19.41
N LEU A 50 15.77 5.32 19.51
CA LEU A 50 15.95 4.36 20.60
C LEU A 50 15.92 5.01 21.99
N ARG A 51 16.48 6.22 22.12
CA ARG A 51 16.47 6.95 23.41
C ARG A 51 15.07 7.43 23.76
N GLN A 52 14.32 7.90 22.75
CA GLN A 52 12.93 8.33 22.94
C GLN A 52 12.04 7.14 23.27
N TRP A 53 12.24 6.02 22.56
CA TRP A 53 11.53 4.76 22.80
C TRP A 53 11.67 4.27 24.24
N GLU A 54 12.88 4.33 24.81
CA GLU A 54 13.15 3.95 26.20
C GLU A 54 12.53 4.91 27.22
N SER A 55 12.15 6.13 26.81
CA SER A 55 11.49 7.11 27.68
C SER A 55 9.95 7.03 27.69
N LEU A 56 9.37 6.23 26.81
CA LEU A 56 7.91 6.07 26.69
C LEU A 56 7.33 5.31 27.89
N THR A 57 6.08 5.61 28.20
CA THR A 57 5.28 4.79 29.10
C THR A 57 4.95 3.44 28.45
N ASN A 58 4.60 2.46 29.28
CA ASN A 58 4.18 1.14 28.78
C ASN A 58 2.96 1.23 27.84
N ASP A 59 2.03 2.15 28.12
CA ASP A 59 0.82 2.33 27.31
C ASP A 59 1.13 2.95 25.95
N GLU A 60 2.02 3.95 25.90
CA GLU A 60 2.47 4.56 24.64
C GLU A 60 3.25 3.56 23.79
N SER A 61 4.20 2.84 24.38
CA SER A 61 4.96 1.80 23.70
C SER A 61 4.02 0.70 23.19
N HIS A 62 3.07 0.24 24.01
CA HIS A 62 2.07 -0.75 23.60
C HIS A 62 1.24 -0.27 22.40
N PHE A 63 0.77 0.98 22.42
CA PHE A 63 0.01 1.58 21.33
C PHE A 63 0.83 1.62 20.04
N ILE A 64 2.04 2.17 20.08
CA ILE A 64 2.91 2.31 18.90
C ILE A 64 3.26 0.93 18.32
N LYS A 65 3.56 -0.08 19.15
CA LYS A 65 3.80 -1.45 18.70
C LYS A 65 2.66 -2.00 17.87
N HIS A 66 1.43 -1.84 18.35
CA HIS A 66 0.24 -2.37 17.65
C HIS A 66 -0.07 -1.59 16.38
N VAL A 67 0.19 -0.28 16.35
CA VAL A 67 0.07 0.54 15.14
C VAL A 67 1.10 0.13 14.09
N LEU A 68 2.36 -0.08 14.47
CA LEU A 68 3.41 -0.53 13.55
C LEU A 68 3.13 -1.93 12.99
N ALA A 69 2.73 -2.87 13.86
CA ALA A 69 2.31 -4.21 13.44
C ALA A 69 1.12 -4.18 12.49
N PHE A 70 0.19 -3.26 12.71
CA PHE A 70 -0.96 -3.06 11.84
C PHE A 70 -0.52 -2.59 10.43
N PHE A 71 0.37 -1.60 10.33
CA PHE A 71 0.85 -1.10 9.04
C PHE A 71 1.74 -2.11 8.30
N ALA A 72 2.69 -2.73 8.99
CA ALA A 72 3.57 -3.75 8.40
C ALA A 72 2.77 -4.90 7.75
N ALA A 73 1.65 -5.29 8.34
CA ALA A 73 0.74 -6.29 7.78
C ALA A 73 -0.15 -5.76 6.65
N SER A 74 -0.58 -4.50 6.74
CA SER A 74 -1.58 -3.93 5.82
C SER A 74 -0.99 -3.59 4.44
N ASP A 75 0.25 -3.10 4.39
CA ASP A 75 0.87 -2.67 3.13
C ASP A 75 1.04 -3.84 2.15
N GLY A 76 1.33 -5.04 2.66
CA GLY A 76 1.39 -6.26 1.84
C GLY A 76 0.05 -6.60 1.18
N ILE A 77 -1.07 -6.39 1.88
CA ILE A 77 -2.42 -6.66 1.34
C ILE A 77 -2.79 -5.62 0.27
N VAL A 78 -2.47 -4.35 0.50
CA VAL A 78 -2.70 -3.27 -0.48
C VAL A 78 -1.87 -3.52 -1.75
N LEU A 79 -0.60 -3.91 -1.58
CA LEU A 79 0.31 -4.24 -2.68
C LEU A 79 -0.25 -5.36 -3.56
N GLU A 80 -0.78 -6.42 -2.95
CA GLU A 80 -1.37 -7.55 -3.68
C GLU A 80 -2.56 -7.10 -4.54
N ASN A 81 -3.46 -6.27 -4.00
CA ASN A 81 -4.59 -5.75 -4.78
C ASN A 81 -4.15 -4.86 -5.95
N LEU A 82 -3.23 -3.92 -5.70
CA LEU A 82 -2.75 -2.99 -6.74
C LEU A 82 -2.08 -3.75 -7.89
N ALA A 83 -1.24 -4.73 -7.56
CA ALA A 83 -0.49 -5.51 -8.53
C ALA A 83 -1.36 -6.50 -9.32
N VAL A 84 -2.30 -7.19 -8.66
CA VAL A 84 -3.10 -8.26 -9.28
C VAL A 84 -4.33 -7.71 -10.01
N THR A 85 -5.02 -6.74 -9.41
CA THR A 85 -6.32 -6.27 -9.89
C THR A 85 -6.16 -5.01 -10.74
N PHE A 86 -5.62 -3.92 -10.19
CA PHE A 86 -5.62 -2.62 -10.88
C PHE A 86 -4.67 -2.57 -12.06
N MET A 87 -3.46 -3.12 -11.91
CA MET A 87 -2.51 -3.21 -13.01
C MET A 87 -2.96 -4.17 -14.13
N LYS A 88 -3.97 -5.02 -13.88
CA LYS A 88 -4.55 -5.88 -14.90
C LYS A 88 -5.71 -5.20 -15.63
N GLU A 89 -6.58 -4.53 -14.89
CA GLU A 89 -7.82 -3.93 -15.41
C GLU A 89 -7.56 -2.61 -16.14
N VAL A 90 -6.69 -1.75 -15.61
CA VAL A 90 -6.43 -0.42 -16.17
C VAL A 90 -5.56 -0.51 -17.43
N GLN A 91 -6.08 0.00 -18.55
CA GLN A 91 -5.41 -0.03 -19.86
C GLN A 91 -4.74 1.29 -20.24
N VAL A 92 -5.00 2.38 -19.51
CA VAL A 92 -4.40 3.71 -19.76
C VAL A 92 -2.96 3.76 -19.26
N ALA A 93 -2.02 4.12 -20.14
CA ALA A 93 -0.58 4.07 -19.86
C ALA A 93 -0.15 4.99 -18.71
N GLU A 94 -0.71 6.19 -18.63
CA GLU A 94 -0.41 7.18 -17.58
C GLU A 94 -0.87 6.69 -16.19
N ALA A 95 -2.05 6.06 -16.13
CA ALA A 95 -2.57 5.50 -14.89
C ALA A 95 -1.74 4.28 -14.45
N ARG A 96 -1.29 3.45 -15.40
CA ARG A 96 -0.37 2.33 -15.11
C ARG A 96 0.99 2.83 -14.63
N ALA A 97 1.48 3.96 -15.14
CA ALA A 97 2.71 4.58 -14.65
C ALA A 97 2.54 5.05 -13.20
N PHE A 98 1.41 5.69 -12.88
CA PHE A 98 1.06 6.06 -11.50
C PHE A 98 1.02 4.85 -10.57
N TYR A 99 0.25 3.81 -10.92
CA TYR A 99 0.14 2.60 -10.09
C TYR A 99 1.46 1.83 -9.97
N GLY A 100 2.28 1.79 -11.03
CA GLY A 100 3.62 1.20 -10.96
C GLY A 100 4.51 1.92 -9.95
N PHE A 101 4.42 3.25 -9.89
CA PHE A 101 5.14 4.04 -8.89
C PHE A 101 4.57 3.86 -7.48
N GLN A 102 3.23 3.81 -7.34
CA GLN A 102 2.58 3.52 -6.08
C GLN A 102 3.03 2.16 -5.51
N ILE A 103 3.07 1.11 -6.32
CA ILE A 103 3.59 -0.22 -5.95
C ILE A 103 5.04 -0.14 -5.44
N ALA A 104 5.88 0.67 -6.09
CA ALA A 104 7.25 0.86 -5.64
C ALA A 104 7.31 1.55 -4.26
N ILE A 105 6.51 2.59 -4.05
CA ILE A 105 6.43 3.31 -2.77
C ILE A 105 5.84 2.43 -1.65
N GLU A 106 4.82 1.60 -1.91
CA GLU A 106 4.27 0.69 -0.89
C GLU A 106 5.29 -0.36 -0.44
N ASN A 107 6.22 -0.79 -1.32
CA ASN A 107 7.34 -1.65 -0.90
C ASN A 107 8.28 -0.90 0.05
N ILE A 108 8.57 0.37 -0.21
CA ILE A 108 9.41 1.21 0.66
C ILE A 108 8.71 1.47 2.00
N HIS A 109 7.38 1.66 2.01
CA HIS A 109 6.59 1.74 3.24
C HIS A 109 6.72 0.46 4.07
N SER A 110 6.52 -0.69 3.43
CA SER A 110 6.64 -2.00 4.10
C SER A 110 8.03 -2.24 4.69
N GLU A 111 9.09 -1.85 3.96
CA GLU A 111 10.47 -1.87 4.46
C GLU A 111 10.64 -0.95 5.67
N MET A 112 10.17 0.30 5.59
CA MET A 112 10.28 1.28 6.66
C MET A 112 9.60 0.79 7.94
N TYR A 113 8.37 0.27 7.86
CA TYR A 113 7.68 -0.26 9.05
C TYR A 113 8.37 -1.49 9.63
N SER A 114 8.92 -2.35 8.77
CA SER A 114 9.71 -3.50 9.20
C SER A 114 10.99 -3.06 9.93
N LEU A 115 11.67 -2.03 9.43
CA LEU A 115 12.86 -1.46 10.06
C LEU A 115 12.54 -0.80 11.41
N LEU A 116 11.41 -0.11 11.53
CA LEU A 116 10.94 0.45 12.80
C LEU A 116 10.67 -0.65 13.84
N LEU A 117 9.98 -1.72 13.45
CA LEU A 117 9.76 -2.88 14.32
C LEU A 117 11.08 -3.56 14.71
N GLU A 118 12.00 -3.72 13.77
CA GLU A 118 13.31 -4.32 14.00
C GLU A 118 14.13 -3.49 15.00
N THR A 119 14.05 -2.17 14.89
CA THR A 119 14.78 -1.21 15.72
C THR A 119 14.21 -1.14 17.14
N TYR A 120 12.89 -1.03 17.28
CA TYR A 120 12.25 -0.78 18.59
C TYR A 120 12.03 -2.05 19.41
N ILE A 121 11.86 -3.20 18.76
CA ILE A 121 11.48 -4.45 19.43
C ILE A 121 12.69 -5.36 19.54
N LYS A 122 13.32 -5.33 20.71
CA LYS A 122 14.50 -6.16 21.02
C LYS A 122 14.14 -7.63 21.28
N ASP A 123 12.93 -7.91 21.76
CA ASP A 123 12.48 -9.28 22.05
C ASP A 123 12.06 -10.01 20.78
N SER A 124 12.78 -11.08 20.42
CA SER A 124 12.54 -11.83 19.19
C SER A 124 11.17 -12.51 19.16
N HIS A 125 10.60 -12.88 20.31
CA HIS A 125 9.29 -13.53 20.37
C HIS A 125 8.15 -12.53 20.13
N GLU A 126 8.22 -11.36 20.77
CA GLU A 126 7.30 -10.24 20.54
C GLU A 126 7.39 -9.75 19.09
N LYS A 127 8.61 -9.61 18.56
CA LYS A 127 8.85 -9.27 17.15
C LYS A 127 8.17 -10.26 16.21
N ASN A 128 8.38 -11.57 16.40
CA ASN A 128 7.76 -12.59 15.58
C ASN A 128 6.22 -12.51 15.65
N ARG A 129 5.67 -12.30 16.86
CA ARG A 129 4.23 -12.09 17.04
C ARG A 129 3.73 -10.88 16.25
N LEU A 130 4.43 -9.75 16.28
CA LEU A 130 4.05 -8.51 15.61
C LEU A 130 4.17 -8.59 14.08
N PHE A 131 5.16 -9.30 13.54
CA PHE A 131 5.23 -9.56 12.09
C PHE A 131 4.10 -10.45 11.59
N HIS A 132 3.63 -11.40 12.41
CA HIS A 132 2.48 -12.25 12.11
C HIS A 132 1.18 -11.66 12.67
N ALA A 133 1.06 -10.33 12.72
CA ALA A 133 -0.08 -9.66 13.34
C ALA A 133 -1.44 -10.03 12.76
N VAL A 134 -1.50 -10.41 11.47
CA VAL A 134 -2.72 -10.91 10.84
C VAL A 134 -3.25 -12.17 11.55
N GLU A 135 -2.37 -13.03 12.04
CA GLU A 135 -2.74 -14.26 12.73
C GLU A 135 -2.82 -14.08 14.26
N THR A 136 -2.01 -13.17 14.80
CA THR A 136 -1.79 -13.05 16.25
C THR A 136 -2.55 -11.90 16.91
N ILE A 137 -3.06 -10.93 16.13
CA ILE A 137 -3.77 -9.76 16.63
C ILE A 137 -5.17 -9.69 16.01
N PRO A 138 -6.24 -9.96 16.78
CA PRO A 138 -7.60 -10.08 16.24
C PRO A 138 -8.13 -8.84 15.50
N CYS A 139 -7.71 -7.62 15.87
CA CYS A 139 -8.13 -6.41 15.16
C CYS A 139 -7.47 -6.28 13.79
N VAL A 140 -6.22 -6.72 13.65
CA VAL A 140 -5.48 -6.75 12.38
C VAL A 140 -6.07 -7.84 11.49
N ALA A 141 -6.31 -9.04 12.04
CA ALA A 141 -6.95 -10.16 11.37
C ALA A 141 -8.27 -9.76 10.70
N LYS A 142 -9.18 -9.11 11.44
CA LYS A 142 -10.48 -8.68 10.92
C LYS A 142 -10.37 -7.68 9.78
N LYS A 143 -9.38 -6.78 9.81
CA LYS A 143 -9.17 -5.81 8.73
C LYS A 143 -8.56 -6.49 7.50
N ALA A 144 -7.63 -7.42 7.71
CA ALA A 144 -7.04 -8.23 6.65
C ALA A 144 -8.12 -9.07 5.94
N GLU A 145 -8.97 -9.79 6.68
CA GLU A 145 -10.10 -10.53 6.14
C GLU A 145 -11.06 -9.63 5.35
N TRP A 146 -11.34 -8.42 5.86
CA TRP A 146 -12.18 -7.45 5.15
C TRP A 146 -11.54 -7.02 3.84
N ALA A 147 -10.24 -6.72 3.83
CA ALA A 147 -9.52 -6.30 2.63
C ALA A 147 -9.42 -7.42 1.59
N LEU A 148 -9.02 -8.63 2.00
CA LEU A 148 -8.92 -9.82 1.14
C LEU A 148 -10.25 -10.13 0.43
N LYS A 149 -11.38 -9.95 1.11
CA LYS A 149 -12.71 -10.12 0.50
C LYS A 149 -12.93 -9.21 -0.73
N TRP A 150 -12.33 -8.02 -0.74
CA TRP A 150 -12.45 -7.09 -1.87
C TRP A 150 -11.44 -7.37 -2.98
N ILE A 151 -10.34 -8.06 -2.68
CA ILE A 151 -9.36 -8.52 -3.66
C ILE A 151 -9.92 -9.72 -4.43
N ASP A 152 -10.52 -10.67 -3.73
CA ASP A 152 -11.07 -11.90 -4.31
C ASP A 152 -12.50 -11.73 -4.87
N GLY A 153 -13.16 -10.61 -4.55
CA GLY A 153 -14.54 -10.33 -4.94
C GLY A 153 -14.69 -10.04 -6.44
N SER A 154 -15.70 -10.62 -7.08
CA SER A 154 -16.03 -10.35 -8.50
C SER A 154 -16.81 -9.03 -8.70
N GLU A 155 -16.49 -8.00 -7.92
CA GLU A 155 -17.22 -6.73 -7.90
C GLU A 155 -16.69 -5.75 -8.96
N SER A 156 -17.40 -4.64 -9.20
CA SER A 156 -16.98 -3.69 -10.23
C SER A 156 -15.69 -2.96 -9.85
N PHE A 157 -14.88 -2.59 -10.84
CA PHE A 157 -13.66 -1.78 -10.66
C PHE A 157 -13.90 -0.53 -9.79
N SER A 158 -15.05 0.12 -9.99
CA SER A 158 -15.44 1.32 -9.24
C SER A 158 -15.62 1.07 -7.74
N GLU A 159 -16.19 -0.09 -7.37
CA GLU A 159 -16.39 -0.47 -5.97
C GLU A 159 -15.07 -0.90 -5.32
N SER A 160 -14.20 -1.54 -6.10
CA SER A 160 -12.86 -1.91 -5.64
C SER A 160 -12.01 -0.67 -5.34
N ILE A 161 -11.98 0.33 -6.25
CA ILE A 161 -11.32 1.62 -5.99
C ILE A 161 -11.86 2.30 -4.75
N HIS A 162 -13.19 2.41 -4.63
CA HIS A 162 -13.81 3.16 -3.52
C HIS A 162 -13.48 2.57 -2.15
N ARG A 163 -13.30 1.25 -2.06
CA ARG A 163 -13.14 0.55 -0.77
C ARG A 163 -11.69 0.29 -0.40
N ILE A 164 -10.81 0.12 -1.38
CA ILE A 164 -9.40 -0.20 -1.11
C ILE A 164 -8.54 1.06 -1.08
N CYS A 165 -8.90 2.10 -1.85
CA CYS A 165 -8.17 3.36 -1.90
C CYS A 165 -8.87 4.53 -1.18
N GLY A 166 -10.10 4.35 -0.68
CA GLY A 166 -10.87 5.36 0.08
C GLY A 166 -10.79 5.15 1.58
#